data_AF-A0A2V7IT07-F1
#
_entry.id   AF-A0A2V7IT07-F1
#
_cell.length_a   1.000
_cell.length_b   1.000
_cell.length_c   1.000
_cell.angle_alpha   90.00
_cell.angle_beta   90.00
_cell.angle_gamma   90.00
#
_symmetry.space_group_name_H-M   'P 1'
#
loop_
_entity.id
_entity.type
_entity.pdbx_description
1 polymer ?
#
loop_
_entity_poly.entity_id
_entity_poly.type
_entity_poly.pdbx_seq_one_letter_code
_entity_poly.pdbx_strand_id
1 'polypeptide(L)'
;MHRVLRLSIASLLLAAAACYHATIDTGLTPSTVAINKSWASGWLWGLVPPSRIATASMCTNGVAKVETKHSFLNMLVGGLTGGIYSPIAIKVTCAQTGRASLSPGVPAIDVANGSTEQIRAALERAVDLSLRTGAPVYVEY
;
A
#
# COMPACT_ATOMS: atom_id res chain seq x y z
N MET A 1 42.16 -6.07 -18.68
CA MET A 1 41.69 -5.69 -17.33
C MET A 1 40.65 -4.56 -17.36
N HIS A 2 40.87 -3.43 -18.06
CA HIS A 2 39.91 -2.31 -18.11
C HIS A 2 38.52 -2.63 -18.71
N ARG A 3 38.43 -3.49 -19.74
CA ARG A 3 37.11 -3.89 -20.31
C ARG A 3 36.26 -4.68 -19.33
N VAL A 4 36.86 -5.64 -18.64
CA VAL A 4 36.18 -6.45 -17.63
C VAL A 4 35.73 -5.58 -16.45
N LEU A 5 36.60 -4.68 -15.97
CA LEU A 5 36.26 -3.73 -14.91
C LEU A 5 35.09 -2.79 -15.28
N ARG A 6 35.08 -2.24 -16.50
CA ARG A 6 33.99 -1.39 -17.00
C ARG A 6 32.66 -2.13 -17.09
N LEU A 7 32.69 -3.39 -17.57
CA LEU A 7 31.50 -4.24 -17.64
C LEU A 7 30.96 -4.56 -16.24
N SER A 8 31.83 -4.89 -15.28
CA SER A 8 31.43 -5.13 -13.89
C SER A 8 30.80 -3.89 -13.24
N ILE A 9 31.37 -2.70 -13.45
CA ILE A 9 30.80 -1.44 -12.93
C ILE A 9 29.44 -1.16 -13.57
N ALA A 10 29.32 -1.33 -14.88
CA ALA A 10 28.04 -1.14 -15.58
C ALA A 10 26.97 -2.11 -15.04
N SER A 11 27.29 -3.39 -14.89
CA SER A 11 26.38 -4.39 -14.31
C SER A 11 25.95 -4.04 -12.89
N LEU A 12 26.87 -3.55 -12.05
CA LEU A 12 26.57 -3.14 -10.68
C LEU A 12 25.63 -1.92 -10.64
N LEU A 13 25.86 -0.93 -11.50
CA LEU A 13 25.02 0.26 -11.60
C LEU A 13 23.60 -0.08 -12.10
N LEU A 14 23.49 -0.98 -13.08
CA LEU A 14 22.20 -1.48 -13.56
C LEU A 14 21.45 -2.27 -12.49
N ALA A 15 22.13 -3.12 -11.72
CA ALA A 15 21.51 -3.87 -10.63
C ALA A 15 21.02 -2.95 -9.50
N ALA A 16 21.80 -1.92 -9.16
CA ALA A 16 21.44 -0.94 -8.12
C ALA A 16 20.22 -0.09 -8.49
N ALA A 17 19.94 0.11 -9.78
CA ALA A 17 18.79 0.89 -10.25
C ALA A 17 17.44 0.14 -10.12
N ALA A 18 17.43 -1.17 -9.87
CA ALA A 18 16.22 -1.98 -9.91
C ALA A 18 15.33 -1.89 -8.64
N CYS A 19 15.80 -1.30 -7.54
CA CYS A 19 15.11 -1.34 -6.23
C CYS A 19 14.46 -0.01 -5.80
N TYR A 20 13.94 0.81 -6.73
CA TYR A 20 13.38 2.13 -6.43
C TYR A 20 11.86 2.25 -6.60
N HIS A 21 11.13 1.14 -6.61
CA HIS A 21 9.67 1.13 -6.67
C HIS A 21 9.12 0.14 -5.65
N ALA A 22 8.28 0.62 -4.74
CA ALA A 22 7.55 -0.22 -3.80
C ALA A 22 6.05 0.04 -3.96
N THR A 23 5.29 -1.05 -3.90
CA THR A 23 3.84 -1.03 -4.00
C THR A 23 3.27 -1.78 -2.80
N ILE A 24 2.36 -1.13 -2.09
CA ILE A 24 1.57 -1.74 -1.01
C ILE A 24 0.13 -1.79 -1.52
N ASP A 25 -0.41 -2.99 -1.65
CA ASP A 25 -1.80 -3.23 -2.00
C ASP A 25 -2.54 -3.71 -0.75
N THR A 26 -3.72 -3.15 -0.50
CA THR A 26 -4.55 -3.50 0.66
C THR A 26 -5.64 -4.51 0.33
N GLY A 27 -5.77 -4.89 -0.94
CA GLY A 27 -6.86 -5.72 -1.45
C GLY A 27 -8.17 -4.95 -1.68
N LEU A 28 -8.24 -3.65 -1.37
CA LEU A 28 -9.43 -2.84 -1.65
C LEU A 28 -9.52 -2.46 -3.14
N THR A 29 -10.74 -2.41 -3.68
CA THR A 29 -10.98 -1.93 -5.04
C THR A 29 -10.53 -0.46 -5.16
N PRO A 30 -9.60 -0.13 -6.06
CA PRO A 30 -9.13 1.24 -6.26
C PRO A 30 -10.23 2.16 -6.79
N SER A 31 -10.34 3.37 -6.26
CA SER A 31 -11.19 4.43 -6.80
C SER A 31 -10.45 5.30 -7.83
N THR A 32 -11.16 6.26 -8.41
CA THR A 32 -10.57 7.32 -9.24
C THR A 32 -9.86 8.42 -8.44
N VAL A 33 -9.99 8.42 -7.11
CA VAL A 33 -9.39 9.43 -6.24
C VAL A 33 -7.97 9.00 -5.86
N ALA A 34 -6.99 9.82 -6.21
CA ALA A 34 -5.59 9.60 -5.85
C ALA A 34 -4.91 10.87 -5.32
N ILE A 35 -4.13 10.71 -4.26
CA ILE A 35 -3.30 11.74 -3.65
C ILE A 35 -1.89 11.55 -4.18
N ASN A 36 -1.35 12.57 -4.83
CA ASN A 36 0.00 12.53 -5.40
C ASN A 36 0.91 13.51 -4.66
N LYS A 37 2.04 13.01 -4.15
CA LYS A 37 3.14 13.79 -3.59
C LYS A 37 4.41 13.42 -4.35
N SER A 38 4.70 14.15 -5.42
CA SER A 38 5.84 13.90 -6.30
C SER A 38 7.21 14.08 -5.63
N TRP A 39 7.24 14.91 -4.58
CA TRP A 39 8.46 15.29 -3.86
C TRP A 39 8.28 15.18 -2.35
N ALA A 40 8.58 14.00 -1.81
CA ALA A 40 8.61 13.73 -0.38
C ALA A 40 10.07 13.60 0.07
N SER A 41 10.48 14.46 0.99
CA SER A 41 11.88 14.63 1.39
C SER A 41 12.33 13.55 2.38
N GLY A 42 13.09 12.56 1.91
CA GLY A 42 13.88 11.68 2.77
C GLY A 42 15.30 12.21 2.95
N TRP A 43 15.92 11.97 4.11
CA TRP A 43 17.30 12.38 4.36
C TRP A 43 18.15 11.24 4.90
N LEU A 44 19.47 11.39 4.74
CA LEU A 44 20.49 10.51 5.29
C LEU A 44 20.21 9.05 4.90
N TRP A 45 20.05 8.79 3.60
CA TRP A 45 19.72 7.47 3.05
C TRP A 45 18.45 6.81 3.62
N GLY A 46 17.49 7.63 4.08
CA GLY A 46 16.19 7.17 4.60
C GLY A 46 16.12 7.07 6.12
N LEU A 47 17.18 7.45 6.85
CA LEU A 47 17.15 7.55 8.31
C LEU A 47 16.11 8.57 8.79
N VAL A 48 15.96 9.68 8.06
CA VAL A 48 14.89 10.65 8.30
C VAL A 48 13.81 10.43 7.25
N PRO A 49 12.62 9.91 7.64
CA PRO A 49 11.55 9.66 6.70
C PRO A 49 10.89 10.96 6.22
N PRO A 50 10.20 10.94 5.06
CA PRO A 50 9.36 12.05 4.63
C PRO A 50 8.23 12.36 5.61
N SER A 51 7.74 13.61 5.55
CA SER A 51 6.58 14.02 6.34
C SER A 51 5.33 13.18 6.03
N ARG A 52 4.62 12.79 7.10
CA ARG A 52 3.41 11.96 7.02
C ARG A 52 2.35 12.61 6.13
N ILE A 53 1.72 11.80 5.28
CA ILE A 53 0.55 12.19 4.50
C ILE A 53 -0.68 11.76 5.32
N ALA A 54 -1.58 12.70 5.62
CA ALA A 54 -2.81 12.43 6.36
C ALA A 54 -3.85 11.75 5.45
N THR A 55 -3.60 10.49 5.08
CA THR A 55 -4.46 9.74 4.16
C THR A 55 -5.86 9.50 4.73
N ALA A 56 -6.00 9.36 6.05
CA ALA A 56 -7.29 9.14 6.72
C ALA A 56 -8.29 10.29 6.52
N SER A 57 -7.83 11.55 6.46
CA SER A 57 -8.71 12.70 6.23
C SER A 57 -9.08 12.89 4.76
N MET A 58 -8.34 12.26 3.85
CA MET A 58 -8.52 12.44 2.40
C MET A 58 -9.19 11.22 1.74
N CYS A 59 -8.97 10.03 2.27
CA CYS A 59 -9.57 8.78 1.82
C CYS A 59 -10.55 8.28 2.90
N THR A 60 -11.80 8.74 2.84
CA THR A 60 -12.86 8.36 3.80
C THR A 60 -13.14 6.85 3.81
N ASN A 61 -12.99 6.21 2.66
CA ASN A 61 -13.14 4.77 2.47
C ASN A 61 -11.82 4.00 2.64
N GLY A 62 -10.78 4.60 3.22
CA GLY A 62 -9.48 3.97 3.34
C GLY A 62 -8.66 3.96 2.06
N VAL A 63 -7.47 3.37 2.13
CA VAL A 63 -6.45 3.42 1.07
C VAL A 63 -6.41 2.09 0.35
N ALA A 64 -6.61 2.08 -0.97
CA ALA A 64 -6.50 0.86 -1.77
C ALA A 64 -5.06 0.49 -2.09
N LYS A 65 -4.27 1.47 -2.52
CA LYS A 65 -2.91 1.25 -3.02
C LYS A 65 -1.99 2.38 -2.62
N VAL A 66 -0.77 2.07 -2.18
CA VAL A 66 0.31 3.04 -1.98
C VAL A 66 1.47 2.67 -2.89
N GLU A 67 1.89 3.60 -3.74
CA GLU A 67 3.02 3.45 -4.65
C GLU A 67 4.08 4.47 -4.25
N THR A 68 5.26 4.00 -3.85
CA THR A 68 6.43 4.85 -3.59
C THR A 68 7.49 4.57 -4.64
N LYS A 69 7.97 5.61 -5.31
CA LYS A 69 9.00 5.47 -6.34
C LYS A 69 9.97 6.64 -6.39
N HIS A 70 11.17 6.41 -6.92
CA HIS A 70 12.02 7.52 -7.35
C HIS A 70 11.76 7.82 -8.83
N SER A 71 11.38 9.07 -9.12
CA SER A 71 11.41 9.57 -10.50
C SER A 71 12.86 9.77 -10.98
N PHE A 72 13.07 9.94 -12.29
CA PHE A 72 14.38 10.30 -12.82
C PHE A 72 14.97 11.55 -12.15
N LEU A 73 14.15 12.59 -11.97
CA LEU A 73 14.57 13.83 -11.30
C LEU A 73 14.92 13.60 -9.83
N ASN A 74 14.17 12.73 -9.15
CA ASN A 74 14.44 12.37 -7.77
C ASN A 74 15.79 11.67 -7.64
N MET A 75 16.08 10.71 -8.54
CA MET A 75 17.37 10.01 -8.58
C MET A 75 18.51 10.95 -8.93
N LEU A 76 18.29 11.89 -9.85
CA LEU A 76 19.29 12.89 -10.21
C LEU A 76 19.65 13.77 -8.99
N VAL A 77 18.66 14.31 -8.29
CA VAL A 77 18.90 15.11 -7.07
C VAL A 77 19.53 14.25 -5.97
N GLY A 78 19.08 13.00 -5.81
CA GLY A 78 19.71 12.04 -4.92
C GLY A 78 21.19 11.83 -5.23
N GLY A 79 21.53 11.61 -6.49
CA GLY A 79 22.91 11.45 -6.95
C GLY A 79 23.75 12.71 -6.72
N LEU A 80 23.24 13.89 -7.08
CA LEU A 80 23.93 15.17 -6.91
C LEU A 80 24.23 15.51 -5.44
N THR A 81 23.40 15.02 -4.51
CA THR A 81 23.58 15.22 -3.07
C THR A 81 24.26 14.03 -2.38
N GLY A 82 24.77 13.06 -3.13
CA GLY A 82 25.41 11.85 -2.58
C GLY A 82 24.48 10.95 -1.77
N GLY A 83 23.16 11.09 -1.95
CA GLY A 83 22.12 10.36 -1.20
C GLY A 83 21.77 10.97 0.16
N ILE A 84 22.41 12.08 0.56
CA ILE A 84 22.03 12.81 1.78
C ILE A 84 20.60 13.34 1.67
N TYR A 85 20.20 13.81 0.49
CA TYR A 85 18.84 14.16 0.19
C TYR A 85 18.25 13.18 -0.82
N SER A 86 17.30 12.36 -0.41
CA SER A 86 16.71 11.31 -1.25
C SER A 86 15.22 11.57 -1.41
N PRO A 87 14.83 12.47 -2.33
CA PRO A 87 13.42 12.75 -2.57
C PRO A 87 12.72 11.55 -3.22
N ILE A 88 11.46 11.30 -2.85
CA ILE A 88 10.63 10.24 -3.43
C ILE A 88 9.28 10.76 -3.90
N ALA A 89 8.68 10.07 -4.85
CA ALA A 89 7.30 10.27 -5.26
C ALA A 89 6.41 9.24 -4.56
N ILE A 90 5.35 9.71 -3.91
CA ILE A 90 4.35 8.90 -3.24
C ILE A 90 3.02 9.13 -3.94
N LYS A 91 2.37 8.05 -4.35
CA LYS A 91 1.00 8.07 -4.87
C LYS A 91 0.15 7.16 -4.00
N VAL A 92 -0.95 7.71 -3.50
CA VAL A 92 -1.93 6.97 -2.70
C VAL A 92 -3.23 6.96 -3.48
N THR A 93 -3.72 5.78 -3.83
CA THR A 93 -5.03 5.62 -4.45
C THR A 93 -6.03 5.26 -3.35
N CYS A 94 -7.07 6.07 -3.18
CA CYS A 94 -8.14 5.80 -2.21
C CYS A 94 -8.98 4.61 -2.68
N ALA A 95 -9.57 3.88 -1.74
CA ALA A 95 -10.50 2.81 -2.06
C ALA A 95 -11.87 3.33 -2.48
N GLN A 96 -12.53 2.59 -3.37
CA GLN A 96 -13.89 2.89 -3.81
C GLN A 96 -14.90 2.67 -2.68
N THR A 97 -14.67 1.67 -1.84
CA THR A 97 -15.50 1.33 -0.68
C THR A 97 -14.64 0.98 0.53
N GLY A 98 -15.14 1.30 1.73
CA GLY A 98 -14.42 1.22 3.01
C GLY A 98 -14.10 -0.16 3.57
N ARG A 99 -14.23 -1.22 2.76
CA ARG A 99 -14.28 -2.59 3.26
C ARG A 99 -13.26 -3.44 2.55
N ALA A 100 -12.38 -4.11 3.30
CA ALA A 100 -11.45 -5.12 2.78
C ALA A 100 -12.22 -6.01 1.80
N SER A 101 -11.72 -6.19 0.57
CA SER A 101 -12.37 -7.16 -0.31
C SER A 101 -12.24 -8.52 0.38
N LEU A 102 -13.38 -9.17 0.59
CA LEU A 102 -13.38 -10.54 1.07
C LEU A 102 -12.72 -11.38 -0.01
N SER A 103 -11.76 -12.20 0.38
CA SER A 103 -11.15 -13.13 -0.56
C SER A 103 -12.27 -13.98 -1.18
N PRO A 104 -12.29 -14.19 -2.51
CA PRO A 104 -13.35 -14.95 -3.16
C PRO A 104 -13.52 -16.31 -2.49
N GLY A 105 -14.74 -16.65 -2.07
CA GLY A 105 -15.05 -17.92 -1.41
C GLY A 105 -15.07 -17.90 0.11
N VAL A 106 -14.77 -16.77 0.76
CA VAL A 106 -14.97 -16.64 2.22
C VAL A 106 -16.45 -16.41 2.53
N PRO A 107 -17.07 -17.20 3.43
CA PRO A 107 -18.47 -16.99 3.82
C PRO A 107 -18.67 -15.64 4.51
N ALA A 108 -19.66 -14.88 4.05
CA ALA A 108 -20.11 -13.62 4.65
C ALA A 108 -21.61 -13.67 4.95
N ILE A 109 -21.99 -13.17 6.11
CA ILE A 109 -23.39 -12.99 6.52
C ILE A 109 -23.69 -11.50 6.47
N ASP A 110 -24.51 -11.08 5.52
CA ASP A 110 -24.98 -9.69 5.42
C ASP A 110 -26.20 -9.46 6.31
N VAL A 111 -26.10 -8.44 7.16
CA VAL A 111 -27.07 -8.00 8.16
C VAL A 111 -27.26 -6.48 8.08
N ALA A 112 -26.92 -5.86 6.95
CA ALA A 112 -26.99 -4.40 6.78
C ALA A 112 -28.35 -3.83 7.24
N ASN A 113 -28.31 -2.90 8.20
CA ASN A 113 -29.49 -2.29 8.85
C ASN A 113 -30.37 -3.24 9.68
N GLY A 114 -29.84 -4.37 10.13
CA GLY A 114 -30.57 -5.30 10.99
C GLY A 114 -30.81 -4.77 12.40
N SER A 115 -31.87 -5.24 13.05
CA SER A 115 -32.10 -5.00 14.49
C SER A 115 -30.98 -5.63 15.33
N THR A 116 -30.86 -5.22 16.59
CA THR A 116 -29.87 -5.79 17.53
C THR A 116 -30.01 -7.31 17.65
N GLU A 117 -31.23 -7.83 17.57
CA GLU A 117 -31.52 -9.27 17.57
C GLU A 117 -31.01 -9.95 16.30
N GLN A 118 -31.19 -9.33 15.14
CA GLN A 118 -30.70 -9.86 13.86
C GLN A 118 -29.16 -9.90 13.82
N ILE A 119 -28.51 -8.85 14.33
CA ILE A 119 -27.04 -8.79 14.44
C ILE A 119 -26.54 -9.89 15.39
N ARG A 120 -27.18 -10.07 16.55
CA ARG A 120 -26.81 -11.12 17.52
C ARG A 120 -26.94 -12.52 16.91
N ALA A 121 -28.05 -12.79 16.22
CA ALA A 121 -28.27 -14.07 15.57
C ALA A 121 -27.24 -14.33 14.45
N ALA A 122 -26.84 -13.29 13.71
CA ALA A 122 -25.80 -13.40 12.69
C ALA A 122 -24.42 -13.70 13.29
N LEU A 123 -24.07 -13.06 14.41
CA LEU A 123 -22.84 -13.36 15.16
C LEU A 123 -22.80 -14.80 15.66
N GLU A 124 -23.90 -15.28 16.26
CA GLU A 124 -24.00 -16.68 16.73
C GLU A 124 -23.84 -17.68 15.57
N ARG A 125 -24.47 -17.40 14.41
CA ARG A 125 -24.33 -18.23 13.21
C ARG A 125 -22.90 -18.18 12.63
N ALA A 126 -22.24 -17.02 12.65
CA ALA A 126 -20.88 -16.89 12.16
C ALA A 126 -19.88 -17.70 13.01
N VAL A 127 -20.04 -17.69 14.34
CA VAL A 127 -19.22 -18.50 15.25
C VAL A 127 -19.39 -19.99 14.97
N ASP A 128 -20.64 -20.45 14.84
CA ASP A 128 -20.92 -21.86 14.54
C ASP A 128 -20.30 -22.32 13.20
N LEU A 129 -20.46 -21.49 12.15
CA LEU A 129 -19.86 -21.77 10.84
C LEU A 129 -18.33 -21.77 10.90
N SER A 130 -17.71 -20.84 11.63
CA SER A 130 -16.26 -20.78 11.78
C SER A 130 -15.71 -22.02 12.51
N LEU A 131 -16.40 -22.47 13.56
CA LEU A 131 -16.02 -23.69 14.29
C LEU A 131 -16.12 -24.94 13.41
N ARG A 132 -17.14 -25.05 12.55
CA ARG A 132 -17.31 -26.22 11.66
C ARG A 132 -16.34 -26.25 10.50
N THR A 133 -16.04 -25.09 9.92
CA THR A 133 -15.23 -24.98 8.70
C THR A 133 -13.75 -24.76 8.98
N GLY A 134 -13.39 -24.35 10.19
CA GLY A 134 -12.03 -23.93 10.53
C GLY A 134 -11.59 -22.67 9.79
N ALA A 135 -12.52 -21.93 9.18
CA ALA A 135 -12.28 -20.75 8.38
C ALA A 135 -12.91 -19.49 9.01
N PRO A 136 -12.39 -18.29 8.73
CA PRO A 136 -13.04 -17.05 9.15
C PRO A 136 -14.38 -16.87 8.45
N VAL A 137 -15.37 -16.33 9.17
CA VAL A 137 -16.68 -15.95 8.65
C VAL A 137 -16.90 -14.48 8.97
N TYR A 138 -17.24 -13.69 7.96
CA TYR A 138 -17.43 -12.25 8.11
C TYR A 138 -18.91 -11.94 8.35
N VAL A 139 -19.19 -10.97 9.22
CA VAL A 139 -20.53 -10.43 9.45
C VAL A 139 -20.54 -8.98 8.97
N GLU A 140 -21.34 -8.67 7.97
CA GLU A 140 -21.52 -7.32 7.42
C GLU A 140 -22.76 -6.71 8.07
N TYR A 141 -22.67 -5.52 8.65
CA TYR A 141 -23.79 -4.82 9.32
C TYR A 141 -23.78 -3.33 9.04
#